data_AF-A0A8T3PPY3-F1
#
_entry.id   AF-A0A8T3PPY3-F1
#
_cell.length_a   1.000
_cell.length_b   1.000
_cell.length_c   1.000
_cell.angle_alpha   90.00
_cell.angle_beta   90.00
_cell.angle_gamma   90.00
#
_symmetry.space_group_name_H-M   'P 1'
#
loop_
_entity.id
_entity.type
_entity.pdbx_description
1 polymer ?
#
loop_
_entity_poly.entity_id
_entity_poly.type
_entity_poly.pdbx_seq_one_letter_code
_entity_poly.pdbx_strand_id
1 'polypeptide(L)' 'MPAHLSWARLLKRVFEIDLEHCPHCGGPLKIIAAIEHPPVIAKILTHLGLPARAPPRSPARSFDRFQMA' A
#
# COMPACT_ATOMS: atom_id res chain seq x y z
N MET A 1 -27.10 -2.45 3.77
CA MET A 1 -25.99 -3.40 4.04
C MET A 1 -24.68 -2.75 3.62
N PRO A 2 -23.58 -2.89 4.36
CA PRO A 2 -22.31 -2.34 3.91
C PRO A 2 -21.92 -3.02 2.60
N ALA A 3 -21.68 -2.24 1.56
CA ALA A 3 -21.19 -2.78 0.29
C ALA A 3 -19.76 -3.29 0.50
N HIS A 4 -19.51 -4.56 0.16
CA HIS A 4 -18.18 -5.14 0.27
C HIS A 4 -17.28 -4.51 -0.80
N LEU A 5 -16.37 -3.60 -0.40
CA LEU A 5 -15.39 -3.03 -1.32
C LEU A 5 -14.35 -4.10 -1.69
N SER A 6 -13.94 -4.12 -2.97
CA SER A 6 -12.81 -4.95 -3.37
C SER A 6 -11.53 -4.47 -2.68
N TRP A 7 -10.59 -5.40 -2.47
CA TRP A 7 -9.29 -5.08 -1.87
C TRP A 7 -8.55 -3.98 -2.65
N ALA A 8 -8.62 -4.00 -3.99
CA ALA A 8 -8.05 -2.95 -4.85
C ALA A 8 -8.67 -1.56 -4.58
N ARG A 9 -9.99 -1.47 -4.40
CA ARG A 9 -10.66 -0.19 -4.08
C ARG A 9 -10.31 0.33 -2.69
N LEU A 10 -10.08 -0.55 -1.72
CA LEU A 10 -9.62 -0.15 -0.39
C LEU A 10 -8.20 0.42 -0.43
N LEU A 11 -7.29 -0.21 -1.18
CA LEU A 11 -5.93 0.30 -1.36
C LEU A 11 -5.91 1.66 -2.05
N LYS A 12 -6.72 1.84 -3.10
CA LYS A 12 -6.89 3.14 -3.75
C LYS A 12 -7.40 4.21 -2.79
N ARG A 13 -8.36 3.87 -1.93
CA ARG A 13 -8.93 4.81 -0.97
C ARG A 13 -7.96 5.23 0.14
N VAL A 14 -7.15 4.30 0.65
CA VAL A 14 -6.31 4.55 1.83
C VAL A 14 -4.89 4.99 1.46
N PHE A 15 -4.34 4.41 0.39
CA PHE A 15 -2.95 4.61 -0.01
C PHE A 15 -2.80 5.30 -1.38
N GLU A 16 -3.92 5.65 -2.05
CA GLU A 16 -3.92 6.23 -3.40
C GLU A 16 -3.26 5.35 -4.48
N ILE A 17 -3.22 4.03 -4.24
CA ILE A 17 -2.66 3.05 -5.18
C ILE A 17 -3.79 2.45 -6.03
N ASP A 18 -3.78 2.69 -7.35
CA ASP A 18 -4.72 2.05 -8.28
C ASP A 18 -4.19 0.68 -8.73
N LEU A 19 -4.92 -0.38 -8.37
CA LEU A 19 -4.68 -1.76 -8.81
C LEU A 19 -5.83 -2.32 -9.65
N GLU A 20 -6.81 -1.50 -10.03
CA GLU A 20 -7.87 -1.93 -10.95
C GLU A 20 -7.38 -1.84 -12.40
N HIS A 21 -6.52 -0.87 -12.72
CA HIS A 21 -6.05 -0.64 -14.08
C HIS A 21 -4.54 -0.43 -14.17
N CYS A 22 -3.93 -0.99 -15.22
CA CYS A 22 -2.53 -0.78 -15.53
C CYS A 22 -2.28 0.68 -15.95
N PRO A 23 -1.29 1.38 -15.36
CA PRO A 23 -1.01 2.78 -15.72
C PRO A 23 -0.47 2.94 -17.15
N HIS A 24 0.01 1.86 -17.78
CA HIS A 24 0.57 1.90 -19.13
C HIS A 24 -0.46 1.61 -20.23
N CYS A 25 -1.40 0.68 -19.99
CA CYS A 25 -2.33 0.21 -21.02
C CYS A 25 -3.82 0.32 -20.62
N GLY A 26 -4.15 0.66 -19.38
CA GLY A 26 -5.52 0.77 -18.88
C GLY A 26 -6.24 -0.57 -18.69
N GLY A 27 -5.60 -1.69 -19.02
CA GLY A 27 -6.18 -3.03 -18.83
C GLY A 27 -6.26 -3.46 -17.37
N PRO A 28 -7.08 -4.48 -17.04
CA PRO A 28 -7.26 -4.94 -15.67
C PRO A 28 -5.98 -5.55 -15.11
N LEU A 29 -5.57 -5.12 -13.90
CA LEU A 29 -4.46 -5.73 -13.17
C LEU A 29 -4.95 -6.92 -12.32
N LYS A 30 -4.09 -7.93 -12.17
CA LYS A 30 -4.33 -9.09 -11.32
C LYS A 30 -3.14 -9.32 -10.39
N ILE A 31 -3.41 -9.53 -9.11
CA ILE A 31 -2.41 -9.93 -8.12
C ILE A 31 -2.02 -11.38 -8.43
N ILE A 32 -0.73 -11.62 -8.66
CA ILE A 32 -0.21 -12.95 -8.99
C ILE A 32 0.48 -13.62 -7.80
N ALA A 33 1.09 -12.84 -6.91
CA ALA A 33 1.79 -13.33 -5.73
C ALA A 33 2.02 -12.19 -4.71
N ALA A 34 2.13 -12.56 -3.44
CA ALA A 34 2.71 -11.73 -2.40
C ALA A 34 4.12 -12.26 -2.08
N ILE A 35 5.12 -11.38 -2.04
CA ILE A 35 6.50 -11.75 -1.72
C ILE A 35 6.74 -11.39 -0.25
N GLU A 36 6.97 -12.41 0.59
CA GLU A 36 7.10 -12.24 2.03
C GLU A 36 8.53 -12.43 2.54
N HIS A 37 9.42 -13.04 1.75
CA HIS A 37 10.78 -13.36 2.17
C HIS A 37 11.69 -12.11 2.15
N PRO A 38 12.19 -11.60 3.30
CA PRO A 38 12.85 -10.29 3.36
C PRO A 38 14.10 -10.15 2.46
N PRO A 39 14.98 -11.16 2.35
CA PRO A 39 16.09 -11.13 1.39
C PRO A 39 15.67 -10.93 -0.08
N VAL A 40 14.53 -11.51 -0.47
CA VAL A 40 14.02 -11.39 -1.86
C VAL A 40 13.48 -9.99 -2.09
N ILE A 41 12.72 -9.46 -1.12
CA ILE A 41 12.20 -8.09 -1.15
C ILE A 41 13.37 -7.10 -1.29
N ALA A 42 14.40 -7.23 -0.44
CA ALA A 42 15.56 -6.34 -0.47
C ALA A 42 16.30 -6.40 -1.81
N LYS A 43 16.47 -7.60 -2.39
CA LYS A 43 17.10 -7.77 -3.71
C LYS A 43 16.32 -7.07 -4.81
N ILE A 44 14.99 -7.22 -4.83
CA ILE A 44 14.12 -6.56 -5.83
C ILE A 44 14.17 -5.05 -5.68
N LEU A 45 14.00 -4.54 -4.45
CA LEU A 45 14.01 -3.09 -4.19
C LEU A 45 15.36 -2.47 -4.58
N THR A 46 16.47 -3.13 -4.24
CA THR A 46 17.82 -2.66 -4.60
C THR A 46 18.01 -2.61 -6.12
N HIS A 47 17.52 -3.63 -6.85
CA HIS A 47 17.58 -3.66 -8.32
C HIS A 47 16.77 -2.52 -8.96
N LEU A 48 15.66 -2.11 -8.33
CA LEU A 48 14.82 -1.00 -8.78
C LEU A 48 15.32 0.38 -8.29
N GLY A 49 16.42 0.43 -7.52
CA GLY A 49 16.93 1.67 -6.92
C GLY A 49 16.07 2.24 -5.79
N LEU A 50 15.21 1.42 -5.18
CA LEU A 50 14.32 1.80 -4.08
C LEU A 50 14.94 1.48 -2.71
N PRO A 51 14.61 2.25 -1.65
CA PRO A 51 15.10 1.96 -0.31
C PRO A 51 14.56 0.61 0.20
N ALA A 52 15.46 -0.32 0.53
CA ALA A 52 15.10 -1.64 1.07
C ALA A 52 14.67 -1.61 2.55
N ARG A 53 15.03 -0.54 3.28
CA ARG A 53 14.63 -0.34 4.67
C ARG A 53 13.32 0.42 4.72
N ALA A 54 12.34 -0.14 5.43
CA ALA A 54 11.08 0.55 5.68
C ALA A 54 11.32 1.89 6.40
N PRO A 55 10.52 2.93 6.12
CA PRO A 55 10.62 4.20 6.84
C PRO A 55 10.35 3.98 8.34
N PRO A 56 10.96 4.79 9.22
CA PRO A 56 10.67 4.74 10.64
C PRO A 56 9.18 4.96 10.87
N ARG A 57 8.61 4.24 11.84
CA ARG A 57 7.20 4.43 12.21
C ARG A 57 7.02 5.81 12.82
N SER A 58 6.23 6.66 12.16
CA SER A 58 5.80 7.93 12.74
C SER A 58 4.83 7.65 13.90
N PRO A 59 4.84 8.49 14.95
CA PRO A 59 3.82 8.42 15.99
C PRO A 59 2.43 8.56 15.36
N ALA A 60 1.43 7.91 15.95
CA ALA A 60 0.05 8.10 15.54
C ALA A 60 -0.28 9.61 15.63
N ARG A 61 -0.95 10.14 14.60
CA ARG A 61 -1.51 11.49 14.69
C ARG A 61 -2.57 11.45 15.79
N SER A 62 -2.23 11.89 17.00
CA SER A 62 -3.21 12.12 18.04
C SER A 62 -4.07 13.29 17.57
N PHE A 63 -5.29 12.99 17.13
CA PHE A 63 -6.35 13.98 17.27
C PHE A 63 -6.61 14.04 18.77
N ASP A 64 -6.10 15.07 19.44
CA ASP A 64 -6.32 15.25 20.85
C ASP A 64 -7.81 15.56 21.08
N ARG A 65 -8.60 14.50 21.13
CA ARG A 65 -10.03 14.53 21.40
C ARG A 65 -10.32 14.69 22.89
N PHE A 66 -9.29 14.69 23.73
CA PHE A 66 -9.38 14.81 25.18
C PHE A 66 -9.05 16.22 25.70
N GLN A 67 -8.45 17.10 24.88
CA GLN A 67 -8.18 18.50 25.23
C GLN A 67 -9.35 19.47 24.92
N MET A 68 -10.50 18.95 24.46
CA MET A 68 -11.76 19.71 24.30
C MET A 68 -12.88 19.11 25.18
N ALA A 69 -12.60 18.86 26.45
CA ALA A 69 -13.60 18.56 27.48
C ALA A 69 -13.33 19.38 28.74
#